data_AF-A0AAW2BCM6-F1
#
_entry.id   AF-A0AAW2BCM6-F1
#
_cell.length_a   1.000
_cell.length_b   1.000
_cell.length_c   1.000
_cell.angle_alpha   90.00
_cell.angle_beta   90.00
_cell.angle_gamma   90.00
#
_symmetry.space_group_name_H-M   'P 1'
#
loop_
_entity.id
_entity.type
_entity.pdbx_description
1 polymer ?
#
loop_
_entity_poly.entity_id
_entity_poly.type
_entity_poly.pdbx_seq_one_letter_code
_entity_poly.pdbx_strand_id
1 'polypeptide(L)'
;MALRKVDGPAMMEYFHKKQLVDSSYFYSIQVDDDGHYSRVLVDKRHQELQAKFKMRQTKMILQSYVEMLRHVVELYSPEMFQMFQDEYMNIADCTIYKANKSDTITEYKVKYSQKIQKHLVKYEASTTTVDSVARSLAL
;
A
#
# COMPACT_ATOMS: atom_id res chain seq x y z
N MET A 1 3.87 22.40 -48.88
CA MET A 1 4.82 21.29 -49.08
C MET A 1 4.62 20.32 -47.92
N ALA A 2 3.86 19.24 -48.12
CA ALA A 2 3.50 18.29 -47.07
C ALA A 2 4.69 17.35 -46.78
N LEU A 3 5.00 17.14 -45.50
CA LEU A 3 5.99 16.15 -45.06
C LEU A 3 5.49 14.77 -45.47
N ARG A 4 6.26 14.09 -46.33
CA ARG A 4 5.92 12.75 -46.81
C ARG A 4 5.94 11.79 -45.62
N LYS A 5 4.98 10.87 -45.56
CA LYS A 5 5.00 9.76 -44.60
C LYS A 5 6.33 9.01 -44.75
N VAL A 6 7.20 9.14 -43.76
CA VAL A 6 8.50 8.47 -43.74
C VAL A 6 8.27 7.01 -43.40
N ASP A 7 8.96 6.14 -44.13
CA ASP A 7 8.88 4.68 -44.03
C ASP A 7 9.18 4.22 -42.59
N GLY A 8 8.28 3.42 -42.01
CA GLY A 8 8.34 2.96 -40.62
C GLY A 8 9.70 2.33 -40.22
N PRO A 9 10.33 1.50 -41.08
CA PRO A 9 11.66 0.95 -40.82
C PRO A 9 12.75 2.01 -40.67
N ALA A 10 12.72 3.08 -41.46
CA ALA A 10 13.70 4.16 -41.38
C ALA A 10 13.55 4.98 -40.08
N MET A 11 12.30 5.15 -39.62
CA MET A 11 12.02 5.78 -38.31
C MET A 11 12.51 4.91 -37.15
N MET A 12 12.31 3.59 -37.22
CA MET A 12 12.80 2.66 -36.20
C MET A 12 14.33 2.66 -36.10
N GLU A 13 15.03 2.72 -37.25
CA GLU A 13 16.49 2.81 -37.28
C GLU A 13 17.00 4.12 -36.65
N TYR A 14 16.32 5.24 -36.89
CA TYR A 14 16.64 6.53 -36.28
C TYR A 14 16.49 6.48 -34.75
N PHE A 15 15.40 5.90 -34.24
CA PHE A 15 15.17 5.78 -32.79
C PHE A 15 16.21 4.89 -32.11
N HIS A 16 16.59 3.78 -32.74
CA HIS A 16 17.64 2.91 -32.22
C HIS A 16 19.00 3.61 -32.15
N LYS A 17 19.34 4.41 -33.18
CA LYS A 17 20.55 5.25 -33.17
C LYS A 17 20.53 6.29 -32.05
N LYS A 18 19.37 6.89 -31.75
CA LYS A 18 19.25 7.89 -30.68
C LYS A 18 19.31 7.28 -29.27
N GLN A 19 18.78 6.08 -29.06
CA GLN A 19 18.96 5.34 -27.80
C GLN A 19 20.41 5.03 -27.48
N LEU A 20 21.23 4.75 -28.50
CA LEU A 20 22.66 4.50 -28.34
C LEU A 20 23.44 5.77 -27.95
N VAL A 21 22.89 6.96 -28.23
CA VAL A 21 23.49 8.26 -27.90
C VAL A 21 23.01 8.78 -26.55
N ASP A 22 21.75 8.53 -26.19
CA ASP A 22 21.18 8.86 -24.88
C ASP A 22 20.22 7.75 -24.42
N SER A 23 20.61 7.01 -23.39
CA SER A 23 19.82 5.88 -22.87
C SER A 23 18.48 6.30 -22.27
N SER A 24 18.24 7.60 -22.04
CA SER A 24 16.99 8.14 -21.52
C SER A 24 15.98 8.55 -22.60
N TYR A 25 16.37 8.48 -23.89
CA TYR A 25 15.59 8.95 -25.03
C TYR A 25 14.22 8.27 -25.19
N PHE A 26 14.03 7.08 -24.59
CA PHE A 26 12.75 6.37 -24.59
C PHE A 26 11.75 6.82 -23.52
N TYR A 27 12.16 7.65 -22.56
CA TYR A 27 11.23 8.21 -21.57
C TYR A 27 10.27 9.25 -22.17
N SER A 28 10.36 9.55 -23.48
CA SER A 28 9.65 10.64 -24.14
C SER A 28 8.72 10.25 -25.29
N ILE A 29 8.52 8.98 -25.65
CA ILE A 29 7.62 8.63 -26.77
C ILE A 29 6.51 7.68 -26.35
N GLN A 30 5.36 8.25 -26.01
CA GLN A 30 4.05 7.68 -26.33
C GLN A 30 3.17 8.87 -26.74
N VAL A 31 2.88 9.01 -28.03
CA VAL A 31 1.95 10.00 -28.60
C VAL A 31 1.18 9.31 -29.70
N ASP A 32 -0.16 9.18 -29.54
CA ASP A 32 -1.04 8.77 -30.64
C ASP A 32 -1.15 9.91 -31.67
N ASP A 33 -1.44 9.59 -32.93
CA ASP A 33 -1.44 10.48 -34.12
C ASP A 33 -2.28 11.78 -33.97
N ASP A 34 -3.14 11.87 -32.95
CA ASP A 34 -4.03 13.01 -32.68
C ASP A 34 -3.62 13.87 -31.46
N GLY A 35 -2.40 13.68 -30.92
CA GLY A 35 -1.84 14.51 -29.84
C GLY A 35 -2.52 14.34 -28.46
N HIS A 36 -3.41 13.36 -28.30
CA HIS A 36 -4.19 13.15 -27.09
C HIS A 36 -3.47 12.39 -25.96
N TYR A 37 -2.23 11.95 -26.18
CA TYR A 37 -1.45 11.20 -25.19
C TYR A 37 -0.75 12.07 -24.13
N SER A 38 -0.76 13.40 -24.30
CA SER A 38 0.02 14.33 -23.46
C SER A 38 -0.63 14.60 -22.10
N ARG A 39 -1.95 14.76 -22.05
CA ARG A 39 -2.62 15.26 -20.84
C ARG A 39 -2.59 14.23 -19.70
N VAL A 40 -2.87 12.97 -19.98
CA VAL A 40 -2.88 11.91 -18.95
C VAL A 40 -1.48 11.72 -18.35
N LEU A 41 -0.42 11.74 -19.17
CA LEU A 41 0.95 11.61 -18.67
C LEU A 41 1.43 12.85 -17.90
N VAL A 42 1.06 14.05 -18.36
CA VAL A 42 1.34 15.31 -17.65
C VAL A 42 0.61 15.36 -16.30
N ASP A 43 -0.67 14.98 -16.27
CA ASP A 43 -1.47 14.91 -15.06
C ASP A 43 -0.88 13.88 -14.09
N LYS A 44 -0.48 12.70 -14.59
CA LYS A 44 0.16 11.65 -13.78
C LYS A 44 1.50 12.10 -13.21
N ARG A 45 2.36 12.74 -14.03
CA ARG A 45 3.63 13.34 -13.58
C ARG A 45 3.39 14.44 -12.54
N HIS A 46 2.37 15.28 -12.74
CA HIS A 46 2.01 16.32 -11.78
C HIS A 46 1.58 15.71 -10.44
N GLN A 47 0.74 14.66 -10.47
CA GLN A 47 0.31 13.92 -9.28
C GLN A 47 1.51 13.28 -8.55
N GLU A 48 2.45 12.67 -9.26
CA GLU A 48 3.67 12.10 -8.68
C GLU A 48 4.55 13.17 -8.02
N LEU A 49 4.72 14.34 -8.65
CA LEU A 49 5.49 15.45 -8.08
C LEU A 49 4.83 16.02 -6.82
N GLN A 50 3.51 16.21 -6.85
CA GLN A 50 2.73 16.63 -5.69
C GLN A 50 2.85 15.63 -4.54
N ALA A 51 2.73 14.33 -4.83
CA ALA A 51 2.90 13.27 -3.84
C ALA A 51 4.31 13.29 -3.24
N LYS A 52 5.37 13.38 -4.06
CA LYS A 52 6.77 13.45 -3.60
C LYS A 52 7.05 14.72 -2.77
N PHE A 53 6.43 15.84 -3.10
CA PHE A 53 6.56 17.07 -2.33
C PHE A 53 5.90 16.93 -0.96
N LYS A 54 4.65 16.47 -0.93
CA LYS A 54 3.93 16.18 0.33
C LYS A 54 4.72 15.20 1.19
N MET A 55 5.18 14.09 0.63
CA MET A 55 6.01 13.11 1.35
C MET A 55 7.26 13.72 1.98
N ARG A 56 7.96 14.61 1.28
CA ARG A 56 9.16 15.29 1.80
C ARG A 56 8.85 16.28 2.93
N GLN A 57 7.65 16.86 2.96
CA GLN A 57 7.23 17.77 4.02
C GLN A 57 6.54 17.06 5.18
N THR A 58 5.96 15.88 4.96
CA THR A 58 5.30 15.10 6.00
C THR A 58 6.32 14.45 6.92
N LYS A 59 6.37 14.90 8.17
CA LYS A 59 7.13 14.24 9.22
C LYS A 59 6.34 13.03 9.73
N MET A 60 6.97 11.86 9.71
CA MET A 60 6.43 10.67 10.37
C MET A 60 6.61 10.79 11.89
N ILE A 61 5.52 10.67 12.65
CA ILE A 61 5.51 10.81 14.12
C ILE A 61 5.38 9.42 14.74
N LEU A 62 6.29 9.06 15.63
CA LEU A 62 6.21 7.81 16.38
C LEU A 62 5.23 7.97 17.56
N GLN A 63 4.08 7.30 17.50
CA GLN A 63 3.10 7.25 18.60
C GLN A 63 3.60 6.39 19.77
N SER A 64 4.44 5.39 19.52
CA SER A 64 5.16 4.64 20.57
C SER A 64 6.60 4.36 20.16
N TYR A 65 7.49 4.26 21.15
CA TYR A 65 8.91 3.97 20.95
C TYR A 65 9.15 2.46 21.02
N VAL A 66 8.78 1.75 19.97
CA VAL A 66 9.05 0.31 19.82
C VAL A 66 9.97 0.07 18.63
N GLU A 67 10.86 -0.91 18.77
CA GLU A 67 11.90 -1.25 17.79
C GLU A 67 11.33 -1.44 16.37
N MET A 68 10.17 -2.11 16.29
CA MET A 68 9.48 -2.37 15.02
C MET A 68 9.09 -1.07 14.31
N LEU A 69 8.44 -0.13 15.00
CA LEU A 69 8.04 1.17 14.42
C LEU A 69 9.25 2.01 14.03
N ARG A 70 10.34 1.94 14.82
CA ARG A 70 11.59 2.62 14.51
C ARG A 70 12.23 2.11 13.23
N HIS A 71 12.15 0.81 12.96
CA HIS A 71 12.74 0.25 11.75
C HIS A 71 11.94 0.61 10.49
N VAL A 72 10.61 0.52 10.55
CA VAL A 72 9.77 0.76 9.36
C VAL A 72 9.67 2.24 8.97
N VAL A 73 9.93 3.18 9.89
CA VAL A 73 9.92 4.62 9.59
C VAL A 73 10.96 5.02 8.54
N GLU A 74 12.08 4.28 8.45
CA GLU A 74 13.13 4.55 7.46
C GLU A 74 12.85 3.88 6.11
N LEU A 75 11.96 2.87 6.09
CA LEU A 75 11.68 2.05 4.91
C LEU A 75 10.40 2.47 4.20
N TYR A 76 9.41 2.95 4.95
CA TYR A 76 8.05 3.17 4.44
C TYR A 76 7.82 4.60 4.00
N SER A 77 6.88 4.78 3.07
CA SER A 77 6.30 6.10 2.82
C SER A 77 5.49 6.54 4.04
N PRO A 78 5.27 7.85 4.25
CA PRO A 78 4.47 8.33 5.39
C PRO A 78 3.07 7.71 5.48
N GLU A 79 2.40 7.47 4.34
CA GLU A 79 1.09 6.82 4.30
C GLU A 79 1.14 5.35 4.74
N MET A 80 2.15 4.60 4.24
CA MET A 80 2.36 3.22 4.65
C MET A 80 2.73 3.12 6.13
N PHE A 81 3.57 4.03 6.61
CA PHE A 81 3.94 4.13 8.00
C PHE A 81 2.72 4.41 8.89
N GLN A 82 1.85 5.36 8.50
CA GLN A 82 0.63 5.67 9.24
C GLN A 82 -0.29 4.45 9.34
N MET A 83 -0.56 3.76 8.22
CA MET A 83 -1.38 2.55 8.22
C MET A 83 -0.78 1.46 9.10
N PHE A 84 0.53 1.25 9.01
CA PHE A 84 1.22 0.25 9.83
C PHE A 84 1.18 0.61 11.31
N GLN A 85 1.41 1.87 11.66
CA GLN A 85 1.37 2.35 13.02
C GLN A 85 -0.03 2.21 13.62
N ASP A 86 -1.07 2.60 12.89
CA ASP A 86 -2.46 2.48 13.36
C ASP A 86 -2.83 1.01 13.62
N GLU A 87 -2.46 0.10 12.71
CA GLU A 87 -2.70 -1.34 12.88
C GLU A 87 -1.90 -1.92 14.05
N TYR A 88 -0.63 -1.53 14.18
CA TYR A 88 0.21 -1.95 15.30
C TYR A 88 -0.40 -1.52 16.64
N MET A 89 -0.86 -0.28 16.73
CA MET A 89 -1.46 0.25 17.96
C MET A 89 -2.80 -0.42 18.25
N ASN A 90 -3.60 -0.77 17.23
CA ASN A 90 -4.81 -1.57 17.40
C ASN A 90 -4.51 -2.97 17.95
N ILE A 91 -3.43 -3.61 17.50
CA ILE A 91 -3.01 -4.92 18.01
C ILE A 91 -2.49 -4.78 19.45
N ALA A 92 -1.71 -3.74 19.75
CA ALA A 92 -1.20 -3.50 21.10
C ALA A 92 -2.34 -3.20 22.11
N ASP A 93 -3.43 -2.61 21.62
CA ASP A 93 -4.65 -2.35 22.37
C ASP A 93 -5.56 -3.60 22.55
N CYS A 94 -5.18 -4.72 21.97
CA CYS A 94 -5.92 -5.97 22.03
C CYS A 94 -5.73 -6.68 23.38
N THR A 95 -6.84 -6.99 24.05
CA THR A 95 -6.85 -7.86 25.22
C THR A 95 -7.46 -9.21 24.86
N ILE A 96 -6.64 -10.26 24.96
CA ILE A 96 -7.05 -11.65 24.72
C ILE A 96 -7.06 -12.38 26.04
N TYR A 97 -8.16 -13.05 26.36
CA TYR A 97 -8.23 -13.94 27.51
C TYR A 97 -8.97 -15.22 27.15
N LYS A 98 -8.45 -16.33 27.66
CA LYS A 98 -9.04 -17.65 27.48
C LYS A 98 -10.35 -17.71 28.27
N ALA A 99 -11.45 -17.98 27.56
CA ALA A 99 -12.79 -17.99 28.13
C ALA A 99 -13.21 -19.39 28.55
N ASN A 100 -12.90 -20.40 27.74
CA ASN A 100 -13.23 -21.79 28.01
C ASN A 100 -12.25 -22.72 27.28
N LYS A 101 -12.18 -23.97 27.73
CA LYS A 101 -11.49 -25.05 27.03
C LYS A 101 -12.31 -26.32 27.17
N SER A 102 -12.74 -26.89 26.05
CA SER A 102 -13.15 -28.30 25.94
C SER A 102 -11.95 -29.14 25.48
N ASP A 103 -12.12 -30.45 25.37
CA ASP A 103 -11.01 -31.36 25.03
C ASP A 103 -10.33 -31.01 23.70
N THR A 104 -11.09 -30.55 22.70
CA THR A 104 -10.59 -30.23 21.35
C THR A 104 -10.66 -28.74 21.00
N ILE A 105 -11.53 -27.96 21.64
CA ILE A 105 -11.79 -26.55 21.29
C ILE A 105 -11.37 -25.63 22.44
N THR A 106 -10.56 -24.62 22.13
CA THR A 106 -10.26 -23.53 23.05
C THR A 106 -10.95 -22.24 22.61
N GLU A 107 -11.72 -21.64 23.52
CA GLU A 107 -12.43 -20.40 23.26
C GLU A 107 -11.68 -19.21 23.87
N TYR A 108 -11.50 -18.16 23.08
CA TYR A 108 -10.87 -16.91 23.46
C TYR A 108 -11.87 -15.76 23.31
N LYS A 109 -11.88 -14.86 24.31
CA LYS A 109 -12.57 -13.58 24.20
C LYS A 109 -11.53 -12.52 23.87
N VAL A 110 -11.74 -11.87 22.74
CA VAL A 110 -10.88 -10.82 22.20
C VAL A 110 -11.62 -9.49 22.29
N LYS A 111 -10.94 -8.47 22.83
CA LYS A 111 -11.46 -7.11 22.96
C LYS A 111 -10.42 -6.11 22.50
N TYR A 112 -10.87 -5.02 21.93
CA TYR A 112 -10.07 -3.84 21.64
C TYR A 112 -10.60 -2.72 22.55
N SER A 113 -9.76 -1.94 23.22
CA SER A 113 -10.22 -0.96 24.21
C SER A 113 -11.15 0.09 23.59
N GLN A 114 -10.92 0.41 22.32
CA GLN A 114 -11.72 1.37 21.56
C GLN A 114 -13.07 0.80 21.06
N LYS A 115 -13.34 -0.50 21.22
CA LYS A 115 -14.56 -1.16 20.70
C LYS A 115 -15.37 -1.83 21.80
N ILE A 116 -16.68 -1.56 21.81
CA ILE A 116 -17.64 -2.22 22.72
C ILE A 116 -17.85 -3.69 22.33
N GLN A 117 -17.71 -3.99 21.03
CA GLN A 117 -17.88 -5.34 20.47
C GLN A 117 -16.80 -6.30 20.98
N LYS A 118 -17.23 -7.52 21.33
CA LYS A 118 -16.33 -8.59 21.77
C LYS A 118 -16.37 -9.69 20.72
N HIS A 119 -15.19 -10.19 20.34
CA HIS A 119 -15.11 -11.35 19.46
C HIS A 119 -14.91 -12.60 20.29
N LEU A 120 -15.72 -13.62 20.01
CA LEU A 120 -15.49 -14.97 20.50
C LEU A 120 -14.76 -15.73 19.39
N VAL A 121 -13.50 -16.09 19.66
CA VAL A 121 -12.66 -16.86 18.75
C VAL A 121 -12.58 -18.29 19.26
N LYS A 122 -12.83 -19.26 18.39
CA LYS A 122 -12.74 -20.69 18.69
C LYS A 122 -11.56 -21.26 17.92
N TYR A 123 -10.65 -21.91 18.63
CA TYR A 123 -9.53 -22.63 18.04
C TYR A 123 -9.73 -24.13 18.26
N GLU A 124 -9.73 -24.90 17.17
CA GLU A 124 -9.81 -26.36 17.23
C GLU A 124 -8.44 -26.99 16.94
N ALA A 125 -7.88 -27.68 17.94
CA ALA A 125 -6.51 -28.20 17.86
C ALA A 125 -6.37 -29.43 16.94
N SER A 126 -7.44 -30.23 16.78
CA SER A 126 -7.45 -31.41 15.90
C SER A 126 -7.36 -31.05 14.42
N THR A 127 -7.95 -29.92 14.03
CA THR A 127 -8.03 -29.45 12.64
C THR A 127 -7.14 -28.24 12.37
N THR A 128 -6.57 -27.62 13.42
CA THR A 128 -5.82 -26.36 13.34
C THR A 128 -6.66 -25.24 12.69
N THR A 129 -7.96 -25.22 12.97
CA THR A 129 -8.89 -24.22 12.43
C THR A 129 -9.20 -23.14 13.45
N VAL A 130 -9.50 -21.94 12.94
CA VAL A 130 -9.85 -20.75 13.74
C VAL A 130 -11.15 -20.17 13.21
N ASP A 131 -12.19 -20.19 14.04
CA ASP A 131 -13.48 -19.56 13.75
C ASP A 131 -13.68 -18.31 14.63
N SER A 132 -14.32 -17.28 14.10
CA SER A 132 -14.61 -16.07 14.87
C SER A 132 -16.05 -15.59 14.69
N VAL A 133 -16.68 -15.21 15.80
CA VAL A 133 -18.03 -14.61 15.79
C VAL A 133 -17.99 -13.32 16.60
N ALA A 134 -18.43 -12.24 15.98
CA ALA A 134 -18.55 -10.95 16.62
C ALA A 134 -19.88 -10.85 17.39
N ARG A 135 -19.84 -10.47 18.68
CA ARG A 135 -21.03 -10.27 19.50
C ARG A 135 -21.13 -8.81 19.93
N SER A 136 -22.23 -8.15 19.56
CA SER A 136 -22.64 -6.89 20.16
C SER A 136 -23.32 -7.16 21.50
N LEU A 137 -23.07 -6.32 22.50
CA LEU A 137 -23.88 -6.27 23.71
C LEU A 137 -25.13 -5.46 23.37
N ALA A 138 -26.30 -6.09 23.36
CA ALA A 138 -27.55 -5.35 23.47
C ALA A 138 -27.60 -4.79 24.91
N LEU A 139 -27.71 -3.46 25.01
CA LEU A 139 -28.01 -2.75 26.25
C LEU A 139 -29.44 -3.05 26.70
#